data_AF-A0A7W0SKD1-F1
#
_entry.id   AF-A0A7W0SKD1-F1
#
_cell.length_a   1.000
_cell.length_b   1.000
_cell.length_c   1.000
_cell.angle_alpha   90.00
_cell.angle_beta   90.00
_cell.angle_gamma   90.00
#
_symmetry.space_group_name_H-M   'P 1'
#
loop_
_entity.id
_entity.type
_entity.pdbx_description
1 polymer ?
#
loop_
_entity_poly.entity_id
_entity_poly.type
_entity_poly.pdbx_seq_one_letter_code
_entity_poly.pdbx_strand_id
1 'polypeptide(L)'
;MSTSGYSRVFVTLLHEGTLAAELVSAGVTVLRTATTPRSGLYELALFNLSIGFERMCKLAVLIDYYIANKGAFPTSDVLKNKYGHDLDKLFPAVDRIVAERKMKSAYSGPPSSAIHREIISTLSEFAKMTRYYNLDSLTGGKAANLQSGRAAWVNRVGKLILKKHYSARKQIGDVLEAQELRAALGDAVSGIRFDEAGKSIDTLEEGLIHGAEGRVIQKFGQFYCLQLIRYLAGVLDELRRISHNEGFHDIPFFGEIFSWFLNEDSILKSRKTWRIPE
;
A
#
# COMPACT_ATOMS: atom_id res chain seq x y z
N MET A 1 -23.23 27.09 29.10
CA MET A 1 -23.92 26.23 28.13
C MET A 1 -22.88 25.64 27.20
N SER A 2 -22.36 24.46 27.52
CA SER A 2 -21.37 23.80 26.66
C SER A 2 -22.09 23.19 25.47
N THR A 3 -21.73 23.61 24.27
CA THR A 3 -22.13 22.89 23.06
C THR A 3 -21.72 21.42 23.22
N SER A 4 -22.72 20.55 23.24
CA SER A 4 -22.61 19.11 23.00
C SER A 4 -21.73 18.87 21.76
N GLY A 5 -20.44 18.63 21.96
CA GLY A 5 -19.49 18.47 20.86
C GLY A 5 -18.39 17.50 21.25
N TYR A 6 -17.97 16.69 20.27
CA TYR A 6 -16.81 15.81 20.40
C TYR A 6 -15.55 16.60 20.78
N SER A 7 -14.62 15.97 21.49
CA SER A 7 -13.37 16.62 21.88
C SER A 7 -12.52 16.97 20.66
N ARG A 8 -11.63 17.97 20.80
CA ARG A 8 -10.67 18.32 19.74
C ARG A 8 -9.79 17.11 19.36
N VAL A 9 -9.45 16.27 20.34
CA VAL A 9 -8.68 15.04 20.12
C VAL A 9 -9.44 14.11 19.20
N PHE A 10 -10.71 13.84 19.51
CA PHE A 10 -11.59 13.00 18.69
C PHE A 10 -11.67 13.49 17.24
N VAL A 11 -11.96 14.77 17.04
CA VAL A 11 -12.08 15.35 15.69
C VAL A 11 -10.75 15.27 14.93
N THR A 12 -9.63 15.49 15.60
CA THR A 12 -8.30 15.44 14.97
C THR A 12 -7.95 14.01 14.54
N LEU A 13 -8.17 13.02 15.42
CA LEU A 13 -7.93 11.62 15.10
C LEU A 13 -8.89 11.11 14.02
N LEU A 14 -10.15 11.59 14.02
CA LEU A 14 -11.13 11.27 12.99
C LEU A 14 -10.64 11.74 11.62
N HIS A 15 -10.24 13.01 11.49
CA HIS A 15 -9.71 13.54 10.23
C HIS A 15 -8.45 12.81 9.77
N GLU A 16 -7.54 12.49 10.69
CA GLU A 16 -6.32 11.75 10.37
C GLU A 16 -6.63 10.31 9.90
N GLY A 17 -7.57 9.63 10.57
CA GLY A 17 -8.07 8.31 10.17
C GLY A 17 -8.72 8.33 8.79
N THR A 18 -9.62 9.28 8.54
CA THR A 18 -10.29 9.45 7.24
C THR A 18 -9.28 9.73 6.14
N LEU A 19 -8.32 10.64 6.36
CA LEU A 19 -7.27 10.92 5.37
C LEU A 19 -6.43 9.67 5.07
N ALA A 20 -6.05 8.91 6.10
CA ALA A 20 -5.32 7.66 5.91
C ALA A 20 -6.13 6.64 5.09
N ALA A 21 -7.43 6.51 5.39
CA ALA A 21 -8.34 5.63 4.67
C ALA A 21 -8.47 6.04 3.20
N GLU A 22 -8.66 7.33 2.90
CA GLU A 22 -8.73 7.86 1.53
C GLU A 22 -7.44 7.58 0.74
N LEU A 23 -6.28 7.82 1.36
CA LEU A 23 -4.98 7.57 0.74
C LEU A 23 -4.80 6.09 0.39
N VAL A 24 -5.04 5.17 1.33
CA VAL A 24 -4.87 3.75 1.02
C VAL A 24 -5.90 3.26 0.01
N SER A 25 -7.14 3.78 0.06
CA SER A 25 -8.23 3.47 -0.87
C SER A 25 -7.90 3.90 -2.31
N ALA A 26 -7.42 5.13 -2.47
CA ALA A 26 -6.96 5.65 -3.76
C ALA A 26 -5.74 4.88 -4.26
N GLY A 27 -4.77 4.62 -3.39
CA GLY A 27 -3.54 3.90 -3.71
C GLY A 27 -3.80 2.51 -4.27
N VAL A 28 -4.58 1.67 -3.55
CA VAL A 28 -4.90 0.32 -4.02
C VAL A 28 -5.76 0.32 -5.28
N THR A 29 -6.65 1.31 -5.45
CA THR A 29 -7.49 1.43 -6.66
C THR A 29 -6.66 1.79 -7.88
N VAL A 30 -5.79 2.79 -7.76
CA VAL A 30 -4.92 3.22 -8.85
C VAL A 30 -3.95 2.10 -9.23
N LEU A 31 -3.34 1.45 -8.24
CA LEU A 31 -2.39 0.34 -8.43
C LEU A 31 -2.97 -0.74 -9.35
N ARG A 32 -4.26 -1.06 -9.19
CA ARG A 32 -4.94 -2.11 -9.97
C ARG A 32 -4.91 -1.87 -11.48
N THR A 33 -4.72 -0.62 -11.89
CA THR A 33 -4.71 -0.15 -13.28
C THR A 33 -3.36 0.42 -13.72
N ALA A 34 -2.34 0.37 -12.86
CA ALA A 34 -1.00 0.82 -13.17
C ALA A 34 -0.36 -0.13 -14.21
N THR A 35 -0.24 0.36 -15.45
CA THR A 35 0.35 -0.38 -16.55
C THR A 35 1.46 0.45 -17.17
N THR A 36 2.33 -0.19 -17.94
CA THR A 36 3.46 0.45 -18.61
C THR A 36 3.07 1.67 -19.46
N PRO A 37 1.97 1.66 -20.27
CA PRO A 37 1.52 2.85 -20.99
C PRO A 37 1.00 3.97 -20.08
N ARG A 38 0.68 3.66 -18.82
CA ARG A 38 0.19 4.61 -17.81
C ARG A 38 1.16 4.65 -16.64
N SER A 39 2.45 4.75 -16.94
CA SER A 39 3.55 4.64 -15.97
C SER A 39 3.33 5.53 -14.74
N GLY A 40 2.89 6.78 -14.93
CA GLY A 40 2.57 7.73 -13.84
C GLY A 40 1.57 7.24 -12.77
N LEU A 41 0.77 6.21 -13.08
CA LEU A 41 -0.13 5.59 -12.10
C LEU A 41 0.63 4.74 -11.07
N TYR A 42 1.80 4.22 -11.40
CA TYR A 42 2.64 3.54 -10.41
C TYR A 42 3.06 4.53 -9.34
N GLU A 43 3.65 5.67 -9.73
CA GLU A 43 4.09 6.67 -8.78
C GLU A 43 2.90 7.15 -7.94
N LEU A 44 1.77 7.49 -8.55
CA LEU A 44 0.55 7.89 -7.83
C LEU A 44 0.08 6.84 -6.82
N ALA A 45 0.09 5.56 -7.20
CA ALA A 45 -0.26 4.47 -6.28
C ALA A 45 0.74 4.36 -5.12
N LEU A 46 2.05 4.35 -5.42
CA LEU A 46 3.11 4.21 -4.41
C LEU A 46 3.13 5.40 -3.45
N PHE A 47 2.88 6.63 -3.94
CA PHE A 47 2.70 7.82 -3.10
C PHE A 47 1.59 7.64 -2.09
N ASN A 48 0.39 7.33 -2.59
CA ASN A 48 -0.80 7.20 -1.77
C ASN A 48 -0.67 6.05 -0.76
N LEU A 49 -0.15 4.89 -1.19
CA LEU A 49 0.07 3.74 -0.30
C LEU A 49 1.11 4.04 0.77
N SER A 50 2.26 4.62 0.39
CA SER A 50 3.34 4.89 1.37
C SER A 50 2.89 5.85 2.46
N ILE A 51 2.21 6.93 2.08
CA ILE A 51 1.71 7.94 3.03
C ILE A 51 0.55 7.35 3.85
N GLY A 52 -0.37 6.64 3.21
CA GLY A 52 -1.51 6.01 3.90
C GLY A 52 -1.07 5.00 4.96
N PHE A 53 -0.16 4.08 4.61
CA PHE A 53 0.42 3.13 5.57
C PHE A 53 1.17 3.82 6.70
N GLU A 54 1.96 4.85 6.38
CA GLU A 54 2.69 5.61 7.39
C GLU A 54 1.73 6.22 8.43
N ARG A 55 0.65 6.86 7.96
CA ARG A 55 -0.36 7.47 8.82
C ARG A 55 -1.08 6.44 9.68
N MET A 56 -1.52 5.31 9.11
CA MET A 56 -2.16 4.22 9.87
C MET A 56 -1.23 3.68 10.97
N CYS A 57 0.05 3.41 10.66
CA CYS A 57 1.00 2.94 11.67
C CYS A 57 1.28 3.98 12.75
N LYS A 58 1.42 5.26 12.37
CA LYS A 58 1.62 6.35 13.34
C LYS A 58 0.41 6.55 14.24
N LEU A 59 -0.81 6.40 13.72
CA LEU A 59 -2.03 6.38 14.52
C LEU A 59 -1.97 5.25 15.56
N ALA A 60 -1.61 4.04 15.16
CA ALA A 60 -1.49 2.92 16.10
C ALA A 60 -0.48 3.20 17.23
N VAL A 61 0.70 3.74 16.89
CA VAL A 61 1.72 4.14 17.88
C VAL A 61 1.23 5.28 18.78
N LEU A 62 0.53 6.28 18.23
CA LEU A 62 -0.01 7.40 19.00
C LEU A 62 -1.06 6.94 20.00
N ILE A 63 -2.00 6.10 19.57
CA ILE A 63 -3.10 5.62 20.42
C ILE A 63 -2.56 4.69 21.50
N ASP A 64 -1.63 3.80 21.15
CA ASP A 64 -0.92 2.96 22.12
C ASP A 64 -0.25 3.79 23.23
N TYR A 65 0.46 4.84 22.84
CA TYR A 65 1.08 5.77 23.78
C TYR A 65 0.03 6.51 24.62
N TYR A 66 -1.05 6.99 24.00
CA TYR A 66 -2.14 7.70 24.67
C TYR A 66 -2.76 6.86 25.79
N ILE A 67 -3.04 5.59 25.51
CA ILE A 67 -3.55 4.63 26.49
C ILE A 67 -2.52 4.43 27.61
N ALA A 68 -1.26 4.13 27.26
CA ALA A 68 -0.21 3.85 28.25
C ALA A 68 0.11 5.05 29.16
N ASN A 69 -0.13 6.28 28.70
CA ASN A 69 0.19 7.52 29.40
C ASN A 69 -1.06 8.27 29.89
N LYS A 70 -2.16 7.54 30.14
CA LYS A 70 -3.38 8.07 30.77
C LYS A 70 -3.97 9.30 30.06
N GLY A 71 -3.99 9.26 28.72
CA GLY A 71 -4.56 10.33 27.90
C GLY A 71 -3.56 11.43 27.49
N ALA A 72 -2.26 11.24 27.67
CA ALA A 72 -1.24 12.15 27.16
C ALA A 72 -0.66 11.64 25.83
N PHE A 73 -0.54 12.53 24.84
CA PHE A 73 0.14 12.24 23.58
C PHE A 73 1.66 12.44 23.69
N PRO A 74 2.47 11.74 22.87
CA PRO A 74 3.91 11.94 22.85
C PRO A 74 4.27 13.28 22.21
N THR A 75 5.50 13.75 22.43
CA THR A 75 6.03 14.91 21.71
C THR A 75 6.23 14.59 20.23
N SER A 76 6.24 15.63 19.38
CA SER A 76 6.41 15.48 17.93
C SER A 76 7.70 14.74 17.53
N ASP A 77 8.74 14.79 18.36
CA ASP A 77 10.01 14.10 18.15
C ASP A 77 9.88 12.58 18.08
N VAL A 78 8.94 11.99 18.83
CA VAL A 78 8.73 10.54 18.82
C VAL A 78 8.29 10.08 17.42
N LEU A 79 7.39 10.82 16.75
CA LEU A 79 6.95 10.44 15.41
C LEU A 79 7.97 10.80 14.34
N LYS A 80 8.61 11.97 14.47
CA LYS A 80 9.51 12.51 13.45
C LYS A 80 10.86 11.82 13.45
N ASN A 81 11.51 11.71 14.60
CA ASN A 81 12.91 11.30 14.68
C ASN A 81 13.05 9.78 14.88
N LYS A 82 12.14 9.14 15.62
CA LYS A 82 12.21 7.69 15.88
C LYS A 82 11.76 6.87 14.65
N TYR A 83 10.68 7.30 14.00
CA TYR A 83 10.08 6.55 12.90
C TYR A 83 10.23 7.26 11.53
N GLY A 84 10.02 8.57 11.47
CA GLY A 84 10.10 9.30 10.20
C GLY A 84 9.10 8.76 9.17
N HIS A 85 9.55 8.55 7.94
CA HIS A 85 8.79 7.95 6.84
C HIS A 85 9.14 6.47 6.61
N ASP A 86 9.71 5.81 7.62
CA ASP A 86 10.32 4.49 7.48
C ASP A 86 9.34 3.37 7.82
N LEU A 87 8.69 2.82 6.78
CA LEU A 87 7.72 1.72 6.95
C LEU A 87 8.38 0.46 7.52
N ASP A 88 9.66 0.24 7.26
CA ASP A 88 10.42 -0.89 7.82
C ASP A 88 10.58 -0.78 9.35
N LYS A 89 10.42 0.43 9.93
CA LYS A 89 10.40 0.63 11.39
C LYS A 89 8.98 0.66 11.95
N LEU A 90 8.04 1.21 11.19
CA LEU A 90 6.66 1.42 11.62
C LEU A 90 5.89 0.10 11.74
N PHE A 91 5.97 -0.79 10.75
CA PHE A 91 5.27 -2.09 10.83
C PHE A 91 5.74 -2.93 12.03
N PRO A 92 7.06 -3.13 12.27
CA PRO A 92 7.51 -3.82 13.47
C PRO A 92 7.17 -3.13 14.80
N ALA A 93 6.94 -1.81 14.81
CA ALA A 93 6.42 -1.12 15.98
C ALA A 93 4.96 -1.51 16.25
N VAL A 94 4.14 -1.59 15.21
CA VAL A 94 2.75 -2.06 15.31
C VAL A 94 2.70 -3.52 15.75
N ASP A 95 3.55 -4.39 15.18
CA ASP A 95 3.62 -5.81 15.55
C ASP A 95 3.96 -5.99 17.04
N ARG A 96 4.85 -5.15 17.58
CA ARG A 96 5.16 -5.14 19.02
C ARG A 96 3.96 -4.72 19.87
N ILE A 97 3.23 -3.69 19.47
CA ILE A 97 2.01 -3.25 20.17
C ILE A 97 0.99 -4.39 20.23
N VAL A 98 0.77 -5.09 19.11
CA VAL A 98 -0.13 -6.26 19.03
C VAL A 98 0.29 -7.34 20.02
N ALA A 99 1.59 -7.66 20.07
CA ALA A 99 2.15 -8.68 20.96
C ALA A 99 2.06 -8.28 22.44
N GLU A 100 2.49 -7.07 22.79
CA GLU A 100 2.53 -6.56 24.17
C GLU A 100 1.14 -6.42 24.78
N ARG A 101 0.17 -5.94 23.98
CA ARG A 101 -1.24 -5.83 24.40
C ARG A 101 -2.02 -7.14 24.27
N LYS A 102 -1.40 -8.21 23.76
CA LYS A 102 -2.02 -9.53 23.55
C LYS A 102 -3.34 -9.43 22.77
N MET A 103 -3.34 -8.60 21.72
CA MET A 103 -4.53 -8.35 20.91
C MET A 103 -5.04 -9.64 20.27
N LYS A 104 -6.36 -9.83 20.31
CA LYS A 104 -7.04 -10.99 19.73
C LYS A 104 -8.16 -10.51 18.82
N SER A 105 -7.81 -10.11 17.60
CA SER A 105 -8.76 -9.78 16.54
C SER A 105 -8.60 -10.72 15.35
N ALA A 106 -9.71 -11.00 14.66
CA ALA A 106 -9.76 -11.85 13.46
C ALA A 106 -8.74 -11.45 12.39
N TYR A 107 -8.31 -10.17 12.38
CA TYR A 107 -7.39 -9.63 11.40
C TYR A 107 -6.10 -9.06 12.00
N SER A 108 -5.89 -9.20 13.31
CA SER A 108 -4.69 -8.67 14.01
C SER A 108 -3.42 -9.52 13.87
N GLY A 109 -3.45 -10.59 13.06
CA GLY A 109 -2.24 -11.34 12.72
C GLY A 109 -1.45 -10.62 11.61
N PRO A 110 -0.17 -10.27 11.83
CA PRO A 110 0.62 -9.54 10.83
C PRO A 110 0.81 -10.38 9.57
N PRO A 111 0.40 -9.89 8.38
CA PRO A 111 0.63 -10.60 7.13
C PRO A 111 2.14 -10.73 6.85
N SER A 112 2.66 -11.96 6.86
CA SER A 112 4.11 -12.20 6.93
C SER A 112 4.69 -12.98 5.73
N SER A 113 3.96 -13.08 4.62
CA SER A 113 4.51 -13.64 3.38
C SER A 113 5.71 -12.81 2.85
N ALA A 114 6.56 -13.43 2.03
CA ALA A 114 7.66 -12.72 1.37
C ALA A 114 7.18 -11.51 0.53
N ILE A 115 5.98 -11.62 -0.08
CA ILE A 115 5.39 -10.54 -0.87
C ILE A 115 5.05 -9.34 0.03
N HIS A 116 4.50 -9.57 1.23
CA HIS A 116 4.20 -8.48 2.16
C HIS A 116 5.45 -7.73 2.60
N ARG A 117 6.52 -8.46 2.94
CA ARG A 117 7.81 -7.86 3.31
C ARG A 117 8.40 -7.02 2.19
N GLU A 118 8.38 -7.53 0.96
CA GLU A 118 8.88 -6.76 -0.19
C GLU A 118 8.01 -5.54 -0.51
N ILE A 119 6.69 -5.61 -0.31
CA ILE A 119 5.81 -4.44 -0.44
C ILE A 119 6.21 -3.36 0.57
N ILE A 120 6.35 -3.73 1.85
CA ILE A 120 6.71 -2.80 2.92
C ILE A 120 8.07 -2.15 2.61
N SER A 121 9.08 -2.95 2.28
CA SER A 121 10.42 -2.44 1.99
C SER A 121 10.46 -1.57 0.72
N THR A 122 9.75 -1.95 -0.34
CA THR A 122 9.67 -1.15 -1.57
C THR A 122 9.02 0.21 -1.32
N LEU A 123 7.90 0.25 -0.58
CA LEU A 123 7.23 1.50 -0.23
C LEU A 123 8.06 2.36 0.73
N SER A 124 8.75 1.73 1.67
CA SER A 124 9.70 2.38 2.58
C SER A 124 10.83 3.08 1.83
N GLU A 125 11.49 2.38 0.90
CA GLU A 125 12.55 2.94 0.05
C GLU A 125 12.03 4.06 -0.84
N PHE A 126 10.85 3.85 -1.44
CA PHE A 126 10.19 4.87 -2.26
C PHE A 126 9.94 6.17 -1.49
N ALA A 127 9.37 6.06 -0.28
CA ALA A 127 9.07 7.21 0.56
C ALA A 127 10.32 7.99 0.97
N LYS A 128 11.44 7.30 1.22
CA LYS A 128 12.70 7.87 1.71
C LYS A 128 13.58 8.45 0.61
N MET A 129 13.65 7.79 -0.54
CA MET A 129 14.73 8.01 -1.51
C MET A 129 14.26 8.32 -2.92
N THR A 130 13.24 7.63 -3.43
CA THR A 130 12.95 7.65 -4.90
C THR A 130 11.66 8.39 -5.26
N ARG A 131 11.09 9.11 -4.30
CA ARG A 131 9.90 9.96 -4.46
C ARG A 131 10.01 10.96 -5.63
N TYR A 132 11.19 11.56 -5.80
CA TYR A 132 11.49 12.53 -6.87
C TYR A 132 12.49 11.98 -7.88
N TYR A 133 12.51 10.65 -8.05
CA TYR A 133 13.53 9.93 -8.83
C TYR A 133 13.84 10.56 -10.19
N ASN A 134 12.83 10.94 -10.98
CA ASN A 134 13.06 11.53 -12.30
C ASN A 134 13.77 12.89 -12.21
N LEU A 135 13.38 13.74 -11.26
CA LEU A 135 14.02 15.05 -11.06
C LEU A 135 15.44 14.90 -10.52
N ASP A 136 15.64 13.98 -9.57
CA ASP A 136 16.96 13.66 -9.03
C ASP A 136 17.88 13.10 -10.12
N SER A 137 17.37 12.22 -10.99
CA SER A 137 18.15 11.64 -12.09
C SER A 137 18.62 12.70 -13.09
N LEU A 138 17.80 13.72 -13.34
CA LEU A 138 18.16 14.84 -14.21
C LEU A 138 19.13 15.84 -13.56
N THR A 139 19.15 15.92 -12.22
CA THR A 139 19.93 16.90 -11.47
C THR A 139 21.17 16.31 -10.77
N GLY A 140 21.44 15.02 -10.95
CA GLY A 140 22.54 14.33 -10.25
C GLY A 140 22.28 14.13 -8.75
N GLY A 141 21.01 14.11 -8.34
CA GLY A 141 20.57 13.91 -6.98
C GLY A 141 20.85 12.51 -6.45
N LYS A 142 20.62 12.31 -5.14
CA LYS A 142 20.95 11.06 -4.43
C LYS A 142 20.24 9.83 -4.99
N ALA A 143 19.08 10.00 -5.62
CA ALA A 143 18.33 8.90 -6.21
C ALA A 143 18.80 8.50 -7.63
N ALA A 144 19.71 9.24 -8.26
CA ALA A 144 20.11 9.01 -9.66
C ALA A 144 20.69 7.61 -9.92
N ASN A 145 21.31 6.99 -8.90
CA ASN A 145 21.88 5.63 -8.99
C ASN A 145 20.95 4.53 -8.45
N LEU A 146 19.73 4.86 -8.05
CA LEU A 146 18.75 3.90 -7.51
C LEU A 146 17.81 3.40 -8.60
N GLN A 147 17.02 2.37 -8.28
CA GLN A 147 15.89 1.99 -9.13
C GLN A 147 14.72 2.95 -8.90
N SER A 148 14.00 3.31 -9.96
CA SER A 148 12.73 4.01 -9.82
C SER A 148 11.73 3.19 -8.97
N GLY A 149 10.80 3.85 -8.29
CA GLY A 149 9.80 3.15 -7.46
C GLY A 149 9.01 2.09 -8.24
N ARG A 150 8.65 2.39 -9.50
CA ARG A 150 7.97 1.44 -10.39
C ARG A 150 8.86 0.25 -10.78
N ALA A 151 10.14 0.48 -11.06
CA ALA A 151 11.07 -0.58 -11.40
C ALA A 151 11.31 -1.50 -10.20
N ALA A 152 11.51 -0.91 -9.02
CA ALA A 152 11.64 -1.65 -7.76
C ALA A 152 10.39 -2.51 -7.49
N TRP A 153 9.19 -1.94 -7.67
CA TRP A 153 7.93 -2.66 -7.52
C TRP A 153 7.84 -3.89 -8.42
N VAL A 154 8.05 -3.74 -9.73
CA VAL A 154 7.97 -4.87 -10.67
C VAL A 154 9.08 -5.90 -10.38
N ASN A 155 10.31 -5.45 -10.14
CA ASN A 155 11.45 -6.34 -9.97
C ASN A 155 11.45 -7.11 -8.65
N ARG A 156 10.91 -6.53 -7.57
CA ARG A 156 10.92 -7.14 -6.24
C ARG A 156 9.58 -7.78 -5.92
N VAL A 157 8.51 -7.00 -5.96
CA VAL A 157 7.15 -7.45 -5.65
C VAL A 157 6.56 -8.25 -6.80
N GLY A 158 6.67 -7.73 -8.03
CA GLY A 158 6.12 -8.34 -9.23
C GLY A 158 6.67 -9.75 -9.48
N LYS A 159 7.99 -9.94 -9.40
CA LYS A 159 8.62 -11.27 -9.56
C LYS A 159 8.09 -12.31 -8.58
N LEU A 160 7.91 -11.95 -7.31
CA LEU A 160 7.34 -12.85 -6.31
C LEU A 160 5.88 -13.17 -6.59
N ILE A 161 5.10 -12.19 -7.07
CA ILE A 161 3.71 -12.38 -7.47
C ILE A 161 3.61 -13.31 -8.68
N LEU A 162 4.38 -13.05 -9.74
CA LEU A 162 4.36 -13.88 -10.95
C LEU A 162 4.73 -15.32 -10.60
N LYS A 163 5.80 -15.53 -9.82
CA LYS A 163 6.19 -16.87 -9.36
C LYS A 163 5.08 -17.60 -8.62
N LYS A 164 4.27 -16.89 -7.84
CA LYS A 164 3.21 -17.48 -7.00
C LYS A 164 1.88 -17.66 -7.72
N HIS A 165 1.51 -16.74 -8.61
CA HIS A 165 0.15 -16.61 -9.14
C HIS A 165 0.06 -16.69 -10.66
N TYR A 166 1.18 -16.63 -11.37
CA TYR A 166 1.20 -16.77 -12.82
C TYR A 166 1.54 -18.22 -13.19
N SER A 167 0.53 -19.05 -13.34
CA SER A 167 0.72 -20.47 -13.63
C SER A 167 1.32 -20.69 -15.02
N ALA A 168 2.12 -21.75 -15.19
CA ALA A 168 2.70 -22.13 -16.48
C ALA A 168 1.64 -22.29 -17.57
N ARG A 169 0.46 -22.86 -17.24
CA ARG A 169 -0.67 -22.94 -18.16
C ARG A 169 -1.11 -21.56 -18.66
N LYS A 170 -1.19 -20.59 -17.76
CA LYS A 170 -1.61 -19.23 -18.14
C LYS A 170 -0.52 -18.52 -18.95
N GLN A 171 0.75 -18.69 -18.58
CA GLN A 171 1.89 -18.16 -19.34
C GLN A 171 1.87 -18.66 -20.79
N ILE A 172 1.74 -19.97 -20.99
CA ILE A 172 1.67 -20.58 -22.32
C ILE A 172 0.47 -20.02 -23.10
N GLY A 173 -0.70 -19.91 -22.47
CA GLY A 173 -1.88 -19.33 -23.11
C GLY A 173 -1.67 -17.88 -23.56
N ASP A 174 -1.11 -17.04 -22.70
CA ASP A 174 -0.85 -15.62 -23.02
C ASP A 174 0.24 -15.48 -24.11
N VAL A 175 1.22 -16.38 -24.18
CA VAL A 175 2.24 -16.41 -25.26
C VAL A 175 1.61 -16.82 -26.60
N LEU A 176 0.79 -17.87 -26.62
CA LEU A 176 0.10 -18.31 -27.84
C LEU A 176 -0.82 -17.21 -28.38
N GLU A 177 -1.60 -16.57 -27.50
CA GLU A 177 -2.46 -15.44 -27.87
C GLU A 177 -1.63 -14.27 -28.46
N ALA A 178 -0.47 -13.97 -27.86
CA ALA A 178 0.42 -12.92 -28.36
C ALA A 178 0.98 -13.23 -29.76
N GLN A 179 1.34 -14.50 -30.01
CA GLN A 179 1.84 -14.97 -31.30
C GLN A 179 0.75 -14.95 -32.39
N GLU A 180 -0.47 -15.40 -32.07
CA GLU A 180 -1.62 -15.35 -32.97
C GLU A 180 -1.95 -13.91 -33.36
N LEU A 181 -1.98 -13.00 -32.38
CA LEU A 181 -2.28 -11.59 -32.62
C LEU A 181 -1.18 -10.91 -33.44
N ARG A 182 0.10 -11.25 -33.19
CA ARG A 182 1.22 -10.80 -34.02
C ARG A 182 1.07 -11.27 -35.46
N ALA A 183 0.75 -12.54 -35.69
CA ALA A 183 0.56 -13.09 -37.03
C ALA A 183 -0.60 -12.41 -37.77
N ALA A 184 -1.68 -12.05 -37.06
CA ALA A 184 -2.84 -11.39 -37.65
C ALA A 184 -2.62 -9.90 -37.98
N LEU A 185 -1.90 -9.16 -37.13
CA LEU A 185 -1.72 -7.70 -37.27
C LEU A 185 -0.43 -7.30 -38.00
N GLY A 186 0.56 -8.20 -38.10
CA GLY A 186 1.89 -7.93 -38.64
C GLY A 186 2.71 -6.95 -37.78
N ASP A 187 3.91 -6.58 -38.27
CA ASP A 187 4.84 -5.70 -37.55
C ASP A 187 4.45 -4.20 -37.60
N ALA A 188 3.28 -3.87 -38.17
CA ALA A 188 2.81 -2.49 -38.38
C ALA A 188 2.38 -1.78 -37.07
N VAL A 189 2.26 -2.51 -35.95
CA VAL A 189 1.93 -1.95 -34.63
C VAL A 189 3.21 -1.75 -33.81
N SER A 190 4.12 -0.90 -34.29
CA SER A 190 5.28 -0.47 -33.51
C SER A 190 5.07 0.97 -33.00
N GLY A 191 5.10 1.12 -31.68
CA GLY A 191 5.22 2.41 -31.02
C GLY A 191 6.33 2.30 -29.99
N ILE A 192 7.07 3.39 -29.78
CA ILE A 192 8.15 3.40 -28.78
C ILE A 192 7.51 3.18 -27.40
N ARG A 193 7.81 2.03 -26.78
CA ARG A 193 7.36 1.66 -25.44
C ARG A 193 8.59 1.32 -24.61
N PHE A 194 8.56 1.70 -23.34
CA PHE A 194 9.60 1.35 -22.39
C PHE A 194 8.98 0.64 -21.20
N ASP A 195 9.62 -0.41 -20.70
CA ASP A 195 9.23 -1.07 -19.46
C ASP A 195 9.42 -0.14 -18.23
N GLU A 196 9.09 -0.65 -17.05
CA GLU A 196 9.18 0.12 -15.80
C GLU A 196 10.62 0.55 -15.46
N ALA A 197 11.64 -0.14 -15.99
CA ALA A 197 13.05 0.19 -15.84
C ALA A 197 13.59 1.11 -16.96
N GLY A 198 12.78 1.43 -17.97
CA GLY A 198 13.19 2.25 -19.11
C GLY A 198 13.83 1.46 -20.25
N LYS A 199 13.74 0.13 -20.25
CA LYS A 199 14.20 -0.71 -21.36
C LYS A 199 13.16 -0.71 -22.48
N SER A 200 13.62 -0.63 -23.73
CA SER A 200 12.72 -0.67 -24.89
C SER A 200 11.96 -1.99 -24.97
N ILE A 201 10.69 -1.89 -25.36
CA ILE A 201 9.82 -3.00 -25.74
C ILE A 201 9.57 -2.82 -27.25
N ASP A 202 10.29 -3.60 -28.05
CA ASP A 202 10.42 -3.36 -29.48
C ASP A 202 9.40 -4.12 -30.31
N THR A 203 8.79 -5.18 -29.74
CA THR A 203 7.84 -6.03 -30.45
C THR A 203 6.43 -5.99 -29.86
N LEU A 204 5.42 -6.21 -30.72
CA LEU A 204 4.03 -6.36 -30.29
C LEU A 204 3.88 -7.53 -29.30
N GLU A 205 4.53 -8.65 -29.57
CA GLU A 205 4.51 -9.86 -28.74
C GLU A 205 5.06 -9.59 -27.33
N GLU A 206 6.24 -8.99 -27.20
CA GLU A 206 6.80 -8.60 -25.90
C GLU A 206 5.86 -7.65 -25.15
N GLY A 207 5.26 -6.68 -25.85
CA GLY A 207 4.30 -5.75 -25.24
C GLY A 207 3.03 -6.44 -24.73
N LEU A 208 2.52 -7.45 -25.43
CA LEU A 208 1.34 -8.21 -25.02
C LEU A 208 1.64 -9.09 -23.80
N ILE A 209 2.78 -9.79 -23.80
CA ILE A 209 3.24 -10.61 -22.68
C ILE A 209 3.48 -9.74 -21.45
N HIS A 210 4.21 -8.64 -21.61
CA HIS A 210 4.46 -7.66 -20.52
C HIS A 210 3.15 -7.10 -19.96
N GLY A 211 2.18 -6.82 -20.83
CA GLY A 211 0.83 -6.41 -20.43
C GLY A 211 0.08 -7.50 -19.65
N ALA A 212 0.24 -8.77 -20.02
CA ALA A 212 -0.36 -9.91 -19.30
C ALA A 212 0.24 -10.09 -17.91
N GLU A 213 1.57 -10.03 -17.80
CA GLU A 213 2.30 -10.04 -16.53
C GLU A 213 1.85 -8.88 -15.63
N GLY A 214 1.83 -7.67 -16.17
CA GLY A 214 1.36 -6.47 -15.45
C GLY A 214 -0.05 -6.66 -14.87
N ARG A 215 -0.99 -7.25 -15.63
CA ARG A 215 -2.35 -7.53 -15.12
C ARG A 215 -2.36 -8.46 -13.90
N VAL A 216 -1.48 -9.46 -13.88
CA VAL A 216 -1.32 -10.39 -12.75
C VAL A 216 -0.66 -9.67 -11.57
N ILE A 217 0.45 -8.97 -11.82
CA ILE A 217 1.18 -8.18 -10.81
C ILE A 217 0.23 -7.22 -10.10
N GLN A 218 -0.52 -6.40 -10.84
CA GLN A 218 -1.40 -5.40 -10.20
C GLN A 218 -2.60 -6.00 -9.48
N LYS A 219 -3.15 -7.11 -9.97
CA LYS A 219 -4.26 -7.79 -9.28
C LYS A 219 -3.82 -8.25 -7.90
N PHE A 220 -2.71 -8.97 -7.84
CA PHE A 220 -2.26 -9.55 -6.58
C PHE A 220 -1.50 -8.55 -5.72
N GLY A 221 -0.84 -7.56 -6.33
CA GLY A 221 -0.22 -6.44 -5.62
C GLY A 221 -1.26 -5.65 -4.84
N GLN A 222 -2.37 -5.29 -5.49
CA GLN A 222 -3.55 -4.70 -4.83
C GLN A 222 -4.02 -5.58 -3.66
N PHE A 223 -4.23 -6.87 -3.91
CA PHE A 223 -4.69 -7.81 -2.89
C PHE A 223 -3.77 -7.87 -1.65
N TYR A 224 -2.45 -7.97 -1.86
CA TYR A 224 -1.50 -8.02 -0.75
C TYR A 224 -1.39 -6.69 0.00
N CYS A 225 -1.53 -5.54 -0.68
CA CYS A 225 -1.67 -4.26 0.01
C CYS A 225 -2.95 -4.22 0.85
N LEU A 226 -4.07 -4.71 0.34
CA LEU A 226 -5.34 -4.78 1.09
C LEU A 226 -5.23 -5.65 2.35
N GLN A 227 -4.46 -6.74 2.31
CA GLN A 227 -4.20 -7.55 3.52
C GLN A 227 -3.44 -6.75 4.59
N LEU A 228 -2.45 -5.94 4.19
CA LEU A 228 -1.74 -5.02 5.11
C LEU A 228 -2.68 -3.94 5.66
N ILE A 229 -3.54 -3.35 4.83
CA ILE A 229 -4.52 -2.34 5.25
C ILE A 229 -5.50 -2.95 6.25
N ARG A 230 -6.05 -4.14 5.95
CA ARG A 230 -6.96 -4.87 6.84
C ARG A 230 -6.31 -5.16 8.18
N TYR A 231 -5.03 -5.55 8.19
CA TYR A 231 -4.26 -5.76 9.41
C TYR A 231 -4.21 -4.49 10.26
N LEU A 232 -3.75 -3.37 9.70
CA LEU A 232 -3.65 -2.10 10.43
C LEU A 232 -5.02 -1.58 10.89
N ALA A 233 -6.06 -1.72 10.06
CA ALA A 233 -7.44 -1.38 10.41
C ALA A 233 -7.91 -2.19 11.63
N GLY A 234 -7.65 -3.50 11.65
CA GLY A 234 -7.95 -4.37 12.79
C GLY A 234 -7.21 -3.98 14.06
N VAL A 235 -5.95 -3.55 13.96
CA VAL A 235 -5.17 -3.05 15.10
C VAL A 235 -5.72 -1.73 15.64
N LEU A 236 -6.04 -0.78 14.76
CA LEU A 236 -6.62 0.51 15.16
C LEU A 236 -7.97 0.34 15.86
N ASP A 237 -8.81 -0.58 15.37
CA ASP A 237 -10.11 -0.85 15.99
C ASP A 237 -9.96 -1.50 17.37
N GLU A 238 -9.00 -2.40 17.53
CA GLU A 238 -8.72 -3.04 18.82
C GLU A 238 -8.10 -2.05 19.82
N LEU A 239 -7.20 -1.17 19.38
CA LEU A 239 -6.67 -0.09 20.21
C LEU A 239 -7.79 0.86 20.68
N ARG A 240 -8.73 1.21 19.80
CA ARG A 240 -9.92 1.98 20.17
C ARG A 240 -10.73 1.26 21.24
N ARG A 241 -10.98 -0.05 21.09
CA ARG A 241 -11.71 -0.86 22.08
C ARG A 241 -11.01 -0.85 23.43
N ILE A 242 -9.70 -1.03 23.45
CA ILE A 242 -8.88 -0.99 24.68
C ILE A 242 -8.99 0.40 25.33
N SER A 243 -8.79 1.47 24.56
CA SER A 243 -8.88 2.85 25.04
C SER A 243 -10.23 3.15 25.70
N HIS A 244 -11.34 2.78 25.05
CA HIS A 244 -12.68 3.02 25.58
C HIS A 244 -12.96 2.22 26.86
N ASN A 245 -12.47 0.98 26.95
CA ASN A 245 -12.60 0.18 28.17
C ASN A 245 -11.82 0.77 29.36
N GLU A 246 -10.76 1.54 29.09
CA GLU A 246 -9.99 2.29 30.10
C GLU A 246 -10.58 3.68 30.40
N GLY A 247 -11.74 4.03 29.81
CA GLY A 247 -12.44 5.30 30.03
C GLY A 247 -12.01 6.45 29.12
N PHE A 248 -11.13 6.18 28.16
CA PHE A 248 -10.63 7.16 27.20
C PHE A 248 -11.45 7.11 25.89
N HIS A 249 -12.54 7.88 25.85
CA HIS A 249 -13.51 7.90 24.75
C HIS A 249 -13.16 8.88 23.60
N ASP A 250 -12.00 9.54 23.66
CA ASP A 250 -11.54 10.46 22.62
C ASP A 250 -11.10 9.76 21.32
N ILE A 251 -10.96 8.44 21.34
CA ILE A 251 -10.52 7.67 20.16
C ILE A 251 -11.73 7.37 19.26
N PRO A 252 -11.72 7.77 17.97
CA PRO A 252 -12.84 7.56 17.05
C PRO A 252 -13.00 6.09 16.67
N PHE A 253 -14.19 5.73 16.20
CA PHE A 253 -14.53 4.38 15.75
C PHE A 253 -13.84 4.05 14.42
N PHE A 254 -12.55 3.71 14.47
CA PHE A 254 -11.78 3.34 13.28
C PHE A 254 -12.37 2.15 12.51
N GLY A 255 -13.08 1.23 13.18
CA GLY A 255 -13.84 0.18 12.50
C GLY A 255 -14.87 0.70 11.49
N GLU A 256 -15.46 1.89 11.70
CA GLU A 256 -16.38 2.51 10.72
C GLU A 256 -15.60 3.10 9.55
N ILE A 257 -14.54 3.85 9.85
CA ILE A 257 -13.67 4.53 8.87
C ILE A 257 -13.02 3.53 7.91
N PHE A 258 -12.56 2.38 8.44
CA PHE A 258 -11.86 1.35 7.67
C PHE A 258 -12.72 0.12 7.39
N SER A 259 -14.03 0.17 7.64
CA SER A 259 -14.99 -0.94 7.48
C SER A 259 -14.86 -1.68 6.14
N TRP A 260 -14.61 -0.93 5.06
CA TRP A 260 -14.43 -1.47 3.72
C TRP A 260 -13.26 -2.43 3.61
N PHE A 261 -12.21 -2.28 4.40
CA PHE A 261 -11.03 -3.15 4.34
C PHE A 261 -11.17 -4.39 5.24
N LEU A 262 -12.14 -4.41 6.16
CA LEU A 262 -12.39 -5.51 7.10
C LEU A 262 -13.22 -6.63 6.45
N ASN A 263 -12.73 -7.15 5.32
CA ASN A 263 -13.39 -8.17 4.52
C ASN A 263 -12.50 -9.40 4.30
N GLU A 264 -13.13 -10.53 3.96
CA GLU A 264 -12.42 -11.78 3.62
C GLU A 264 -11.57 -11.67 2.36
N ASP A 265 -10.56 -12.54 2.24
CA ASP A 265 -9.62 -12.55 1.12
C ASP A 265 -10.30 -12.70 -0.25
N SER A 266 -11.44 -13.40 -0.31
CA SER A 266 -12.23 -13.55 -1.52
C SER A 266 -12.77 -12.21 -2.04
N ILE A 267 -13.23 -11.35 -1.14
CA ILE A 267 -13.71 -10.00 -1.45
C ILE A 267 -12.54 -9.09 -1.79
N LEU A 268 -11.47 -9.11 -0.97
CA LEU A 268 -10.26 -8.30 -1.22
C LEU A 268 -9.66 -8.56 -2.61
N LYS A 269 -9.67 -9.82 -3.05
CA LYS A 269 -9.09 -10.24 -4.33
C LYS A 269 -9.96 -9.92 -5.55
N SER A 270 -11.28 -9.80 -5.37
CA SER A 270 -12.24 -9.70 -6.49
C SER A 270 -12.53 -8.26 -6.90
N ARG A 271 -12.58 -7.32 -5.95
CA ARG A 271 -12.91 -5.92 -6.22
C ARG A 271 -11.73 -5.18 -6.85
N LYS A 272 -12.01 -4.42 -7.91
CA LYS A 272 -11.02 -3.59 -8.60
C LYS A 272 -10.87 -2.20 -7.98
N THR A 273 -11.96 -1.68 -7.41
CA THR A 273 -12.07 -0.33 -6.87
C THR A 273 -12.42 -0.40 -5.39
N TRP A 274 -11.72 0.41 -4.61
CA TRP A 274 -11.92 0.60 -3.18
C TRP A 274 -12.11 2.10 -3.01
N ARG A 275 -13.31 2.51 -2.63
CA ARG A 275 -13.65 3.90 -2.28
C ARG A 275 -14.44 3.85 -0.98
N ILE A 276 -14.22 4.85 -0.14
CA ILE A 276 -15.15 5.14 0.96
C ILE A 276 -16.40 5.75 0.31
N PRO A 277 -17.62 5.27 0.62
CA PRO A 277 -18.84 5.91 0.15
C PRO A 277 -18.94 7.34 0.70
N GLU A 278 -19.45 8.23 -0.13
CA GLU A 278 -19.96 9.54 0.29
C GLU A 278 -21.21 9.39 1.18
#